data_AF-A0A291PFM8-F1
#
_entry.id   AF-A0A291PFM8-F1
#
_cell.length_a   1.000
_cell.length_b   1.000
_cell.length_c   1.000
_cell.angle_alpha   90.00
_cell.angle_beta   90.00
_cell.angle_gamma   90.00
#
_symmetry.space_group_name_H-M   'P 1'
#
loop_
_entity.id
_entity.type
_entity.pdbx_description
1 polymer ?
#
loop_
_entity_poly.entity_id
_entity_poly.type
_entity_poly.pdbx_seq_one_letter_code
_entity_poly.pdbx_strand_id
1 'polypeptide(L)'
;MIARALIWGCFGVWIAMSFMIMDSGVRWFVGTSSLSKPVTAFAISAWMNIFSGYGFFMMLTHFITDRMLDEGIKAPTEYLRSNGFPRWAKIVGLCLIFFWTPAHTITFLLPNIWRVVFAAYLSVALGAILSFASDSGSRAARTA
;
A
#
# COMPACT_ATOMS: atom_id res chain seq x y z
N MET A 1 -17.11 4.57 -13.03
CA MET A 1 -17.27 3.81 -11.77
C MET A 1 -17.08 2.32 -11.95
N ILE A 2 -17.77 1.65 -12.89
CA ILE A 2 -17.62 0.19 -13.12
C ILE A 2 -16.17 -0.20 -13.47
N ALA A 3 -15.51 0.52 -14.39
CA ALA A 3 -14.12 0.25 -14.75
C ALA A 3 -13.14 0.37 -13.57
N ARG A 4 -13.32 1.39 -12.72
CA ARG A 4 -12.55 1.58 -11.48
C ARG A 4 -12.74 0.40 -10.52
N ALA A 5 -13.97 -0.03 -10.31
CA ALA A 5 -14.28 -1.16 -9.43
C ALA A 5 -13.61 -2.47 -9.90
N LEU A 6 -13.61 -2.73 -11.21
CA LEU A 6 -12.94 -3.91 -11.79
C LEU A 6 -11.42 -3.86 -11.59
N ILE A 7 -10.80 -2.73 -11.91
CA ILE A 7 -9.36 -2.52 -11.76
C ILE A 7 -8.94 -2.68 -10.30
N TRP A 8 -9.67 -2.06 -9.37
CA TRP A 8 -9.38 -2.16 -7.93
C TRP A 8 -9.62 -3.58 -7.41
N GLY A 9 -10.60 -4.30 -7.93
CA GLY A 9 -10.79 -5.73 -7.67
C GLY A 9 -9.57 -6.56 -8.05
N CYS A 10 -9.00 -6.32 -9.24
CA CYS A 10 -7.77 -6.98 -9.70
C CYS A 10 -6.58 -6.67 -8.78
N PHE A 11 -6.43 -5.41 -8.32
CA PHE A 11 -5.41 -5.06 -7.32
C PHE A 11 -5.59 -5.84 -6.02
N GLY A 12 -6.83 -6.01 -5.54
CA GLY A 12 -7.12 -6.80 -4.35
C GLY A 12 -6.65 -8.25 -4.46
N VAL A 13 -6.95 -8.91 -5.59
CA VAL A 13 -6.50 -10.28 -5.87
C VAL A 13 -4.97 -10.35 -5.93
N TRP A 14 -4.34 -9.40 -6.62
CA TRP A 14 -2.88 -9.32 -6.72
C TRP A 14 -2.22 -9.16 -5.34
N ILE A 15 -2.73 -8.25 -4.49
CA ILE A 15 -2.21 -8.04 -3.13
C ILE A 15 -2.37 -9.31 -2.29
N ALA A 16 -3.52 -9.98 -2.35
CA ALA A 16 -3.76 -11.22 -1.62
C ALA A 16 -2.77 -12.33 -2.01
N MET A 17 -2.51 -12.51 -3.30
CA MET A 17 -1.51 -13.47 -3.78
C MET A 17 -0.09 -13.09 -3.31
N SER A 18 0.27 -11.82 -3.43
CA SER A 18 1.59 -11.32 -3.01
C SER A 18 1.85 -11.53 -1.51
N PHE A 19 0.83 -11.41 -0.67
CA PHE A 19 0.96 -11.70 0.76
C PHE A 19 1.37 -13.15 1.04
N MET A 20 0.86 -14.11 0.26
CA MET A 20 1.21 -15.54 0.43
C MET A 20 2.64 -15.82 -0.03
N ILE A 21 3.03 -15.24 -1.17
CA ILE A 21 4.37 -15.39 -1.75
C ILE A 21 5.42 -14.82 -0.79
N MET A 22 5.19 -13.62 -0.28
CA MET A 22 6.16 -12.92 0.57
C MET A 22 6.24 -13.50 1.99
N ASP A 23 5.10 -13.93 2.57
CA ASP A 23 5.10 -14.65 3.84
C ASP A 23 5.93 -15.95 3.72
N SER A 24 5.73 -16.71 2.65
CA SER A 24 6.47 -17.97 2.42
C SER A 24 7.94 -17.74 2.12
N GLY A 25 8.26 -16.79 1.23
CA GLY A 25 9.63 -16.48 0.82
C GLY A 25 10.49 -15.94 1.96
N VAL A 26 9.96 -15.02 2.78
CA VAL A 26 10.71 -14.45 3.90
C VAL A 26 10.89 -15.48 5.01
N ARG A 27 9.90 -16.34 5.28
CA ARG A 27 10.05 -17.45 6.26
C ARG A 27 11.14 -18.44 5.85
N TRP A 28 11.27 -18.71 4.55
CA TRP A 28 12.36 -19.53 4.04
C TRP A 28 13.72 -18.86 4.27
N PHE A 29 13.83 -17.57 3.96
CA PHE A 29 15.07 -16.81 4.11
C PHE A 29 15.53 -16.65 5.57
N VAL A 30 14.58 -16.44 6.49
CA VAL A 30 14.86 -16.18 7.91
C VAL A 30 15.21 -17.46 8.70
N GLY A 31 15.03 -18.63 8.09
CA GLY A 31 15.19 -19.92 8.78
C GLY A 31 13.99 -20.20 9.68
N THR A 32 13.25 -21.25 9.35
CA THR A 32 11.95 -21.59 9.95
C THR A 32 11.98 -21.89 11.45
N SER A 33 13.15 -22.00 12.08
CA SER A 33 13.31 -22.59 13.41
C SER A 33 13.77 -21.65 14.54
N SER A 34 14.20 -20.41 14.29
CA SER A 34 14.92 -19.64 15.34
C SER A 34 14.44 -18.21 15.63
N LEU A 35 13.51 -17.63 14.86
CA LEU A 35 13.02 -16.27 15.13
C LEU A 35 11.63 -16.27 15.77
N SER A 36 11.43 -15.37 16.74
CA SER A 36 10.13 -15.17 17.38
C SER A 36 9.11 -14.66 16.36
N LYS A 37 7.84 -15.06 16.50
CA LYS A 37 6.75 -14.67 15.59
C LYS A 37 6.71 -13.17 15.27
N PRO A 38 6.91 -12.24 16.22
CA PRO A 38 6.93 -10.81 15.93
C PRO A 38 8.08 -10.38 15.02
N VAL A 39 9.27 -10.97 15.18
CA VAL A 39 10.42 -10.63 14.34
C VAL A 39 10.21 -11.14 12.93
N THR A 40 9.66 -12.35 12.75
CA THR A 40 9.29 -12.84 11.42
C THR A 40 8.21 -11.97 10.78
N ALA A 41 7.17 -11.58 11.52
CA ALA A 41 6.11 -10.71 10.99
C ALA A 41 6.65 -9.32 10.58
N PHE A 42 7.53 -8.73 11.39
CA PHE A 42 8.21 -7.49 11.06
C PHE A 42 9.12 -7.65 9.83
N ALA A 43 9.88 -8.74 9.74
CA ALA A 43 10.73 -9.03 8.59
C ALA A 43 9.92 -9.16 7.29
N ILE A 44 8.78 -9.87 7.33
CA ILE A 44 7.87 -9.98 6.17
C ILE A 44 7.38 -8.57 5.78
N SER A 45 6.97 -7.78 6.75
CA SER A 45 6.46 -6.44 6.51
C SER A 45 7.52 -5.48 5.95
N ALA A 46 8.71 -5.46 6.54
CA ALA A 46 9.82 -4.63 6.09
C ALA A 46 10.25 -5.04 4.67
N TRP A 47 10.29 -6.35 4.39
CA TRP A 47 10.59 -6.84 3.05
C TRP A 47 9.54 -6.42 2.03
N MET A 48 8.26 -6.58 2.35
CA MET A 48 7.13 -6.20 1.49
C MET A 48 7.11 -4.70 1.14
N ASN A 49 7.28 -3.84 2.14
CA ASN A 49 7.02 -2.40 1.98
C ASN A 49 8.28 -1.61 1.60
N ILE A 50 9.47 -2.06 2.04
CA ILE A 50 10.70 -1.28 1.94
C ILE A 50 11.72 -1.93 1.00
N PHE A 51 12.08 -3.21 1.22
CA PHE A 51 13.24 -3.79 0.54
C PHE A 51 12.94 -4.38 -0.84
N SER A 52 11.80 -5.04 -1.02
CA SER A 52 11.48 -5.71 -2.29
C SER A 52 11.09 -4.77 -3.42
N GLY A 53 10.81 -3.49 -3.12
CA GLY A 53 10.22 -2.55 -4.07
C GLY A 53 8.75 -2.84 -4.41
N TYR A 54 8.16 -3.94 -3.93
CA TYR A 54 6.79 -4.35 -4.24
C TYR A 54 5.77 -3.27 -3.85
N GLY A 55 5.84 -2.78 -2.60
CA GLY A 55 4.90 -1.76 -2.12
C GLY A 55 4.91 -0.49 -2.99
N PHE A 56 6.10 -0.03 -3.40
CA PHE A 56 6.23 1.13 -4.27
C PHE A 56 5.72 0.84 -5.68
N PHE A 57 6.09 -0.30 -6.26
CA PHE A 57 5.65 -0.71 -7.59
C PHE A 57 4.12 -0.83 -7.68
N MET A 58 3.48 -1.46 -6.69
CA MET A 58 2.03 -1.60 -6.63
C MET A 58 1.34 -0.22 -6.57
N MET A 59 1.83 0.68 -5.71
CA MET A 59 1.31 2.05 -5.62
C MET A 59 1.55 2.86 -6.90
N LEU A 60 2.67 2.63 -7.59
CA LEU A 60 2.97 3.25 -8.88
C LEU A 60 2.01 2.79 -9.97
N THR A 61 1.73 1.49 -10.05
CA THR A 61 0.72 0.95 -10.98
C THR A 61 -0.64 1.54 -10.67
N HIS A 62 -1.04 1.58 -9.40
CA HIS A 62 -2.28 2.22 -8.97
C HIS A 62 -2.34 3.70 -9.42
N PHE A 63 -1.28 4.47 -9.18
CA PHE A 63 -1.20 5.87 -9.60
C PHE A 63 -1.36 6.04 -11.11
N ILE A 64 -0.66 5.25 -11.91
CA ILE A 64 -0.75 5.31 -13.37
C ILE A 64 -2.16 4.93 -13.82
N THR A 65 -2.71 3.83 -13.33
CA THR A 65 -4.02 3.36 -13.75
C THR A 65 -5.14 4.33 -13.37
N ASP A 66 -5.09 4.94 -12.19
CA ASP A 66 -6.04 5.99 -11.81
C ASP A 66 -5.94 7.21 -12.74
N ARG A 67 -4.72 7.65 -13.09
CA ARG A 67 -4.54 8.76 -14.04
C ARG A 67 -5.02 8.42 -15.45
N MET A 68 -4.86 7.18 -15.90
CA MET A 68 -5.41 6.72 -17.17
C MET A 68 -6.94 6.78 -17.19
N LEU A 69 -7.58 6.49 -16.05
CA LEU A 69 -9.04 6.57 -15.92
C LEU A 69 -9.55 8.01 -15.88
N ASP A 70 -8.73 8.95 -15.40
CA ASP A 70 -9.14 10.34 -15.18
C ASP A 70 -8.77 11.28 -16.32
N GLU A 71 -7.56 11.13 -16.86
CA GLU A 71 -6.99 12.02 -17.88
C GLU A 71 -6.96 11.38 -19.29
N GLY A 72 -7.46 10.15 -19.41
CA GLY A 72 -7.40 9.33 -20.63
C GLY A 72 -6.07 8.59 -20.78
N ILE A 73 -6.02 7.58 -21.65
CA ILE A 73 -4.86 6.68 -21.85
C ILE A 73 -3.72 7.42 -22.58
N LYS A 74 -2.55 7.52 -21.92
CA LYS A 74 -1.31 8.12 -22.43
C LYS A 74 -0.10 7.26 -22.08
N ALA A 75 1.09 7.63 -22.55
CA ALA A 75 2.30 6.92 -22.16
C ALA A 75 2.54 7.09 -20.64
N PRO A 76 2.92 6.03 -19.90
CA PRO A 76 3.16 6.12 -18.45
C PRO A 76 4.12 7.23 -18.05
N THR A 77 5.12 7.50 -18.88
CA THR A 77 6.14 8.55 -18.67
C THR A 77 5.53 9.95 -18.60
N GLU A 78 4.40 10.21 -19.25
CA GLU A 78 3.72 11.51 -19.21
C GLU A 78 3.15 11.79 -17.81
N TYR A 79 2.55 10.78 -17.15
CA TYR A 79 2.05 10.95 -15.79
C TYR A 79 3.17 11.11 -14.77
N LEU A 80 4.29 10.41 -14.97
CA LEU A 80 5.47 10.49 -14.11
C LEU A 80 6.18 11.85 -14.21
N ARG A 81 6.09 12.52 -15.37
CA ARG A 81 6.62 13.87 -15.58
C ARG A 81 5.72 14.97 -15.04
N SER A 82 4.55 14.64 -14.52
CA SER A 82 3.66 15.65 -13.93
C SER A 82 4.31 16.29 -12.69
N ASN A 83 4.13 17.60 -12.52
CA ASN A 83 4.68 18.36 -11.37
C ASN A 83 4.25 17.80 -10.00
N GLY A 84 3.13 17.05 -9.95
CA GLY A 84 2.64 16.42 -8.73
C GLY A 84 3.34 15.10 -8.37
N PHE A 85 4.06 14.46 -9.29
CA PHE A 85 4.66 13.14 -9.08
C PHE A 85 5.72 13.13 -7.96
N PRO A 86 6.67 14.08 -7.86
CA PRO A 86 7.64 14.09 -6.77
C PRO A 86 6.99 14.20 -5.39
N ARG A 87 5.95 15.04 -5.27
CA ARG A 87 5.18 15.18 -4.03
C ARG A 87 4.45 13.87 -3.68
N TRP A 88 3.82 13.24 -4.68
CA TRP A 88 3.17 11.95 -4.51
C TRP A 88 4.16 10.87 -4.07
N ALA A 89 5.32 10.76 -4.73
CA ALA A 89 6.34 9.76 -4.43
C ALA A 89 6.88 9.92 -2.99
N LYS A 90 7.09 11.16 -2.54
CA LYS A 90 7.48 11.45 -1.16
C LYS A 90 6.42 10.98 -0.16
N ILE A 91 5.14 11.29 -0.40
CA ILE A 91 4.03 10.88 0.49
C ILE A 91 3.91 9.36 0.52
N VAL A 92 3.97 8.70 -0.64
CA VAL A 92 3.88 7.23 -0.72
C VAL A 92 5.06 6.55 -0.04
N GLY A 93 6.28 7.04 -0.26
CA GLY A 93 7.46 6.50 0.42
C GLY A 93 7.34 6.57 1.95
N LEU A 94 6.93 7.73 2.48
CA LEU A 94 6.67 7.89 3.92
C LEU A 94 5.51 7.01 4.40
N CYS A 95 4.45 6.88 3.63
CA CYS A 95 3.30 6.03 3.97
C CYS A 95 3.68 4.55 4.04
N LEU A 96 4.50 4.06 3.08
CA LEU A 96 4.98 2.67 3.09
C LEU A 96 5.79 2.36 4.36
N ILE A 97 6.62 3.30 4.79
CA ILE A 97 7.47 3.16 5.99
C ILE A 97 6.64 3.29 7.27
N PHE A 98 5.90 4.40 7.44
CA PHE A 98 5.31 4.76 8.72
C PHE A 98 3.90 4.23 8.95
N PHE A 99 3.13 3.95 7.88
CA PHE A 99 1.77 3.45 8.00
C PHE A 99 1.69 1.96 7.65
N TRP A 100 2.18 1.58 6.46
CA TRP A 100 2.01 0.21 5.99
C TRP A 100 2.96 -0.79 6.65
N THR A 101 4.19 -0.42 6.99
CA THR A 101 5.10 -1.34 7.69
C THR A 101 4.56 -1.77 9.06
N PRO A 102 4.09 -0.88 9.96
CA PRO A 102 3.48 -1.33 11.21
C PRO A 102 2.14 -2.04 10.97
N ALA A 103 1.29 -1.56 10.06
CA ALA A 103 0.02 -2.21 9.74
C ALA A 103 0.22 -3.65 9.24
N HIS A 104 1.10 -3.87 8.26
CA HIS A 104 1.39 -5.20 7.73
C HIS A 104 2.10 -6.09 8.76
N THR A 105 2.92 -5.53 9.66
CA THR A 105 3.49 -6.32 10.77
C THR A 105 2.40 -6.91 11.64
N ILE A 106 1.36 -6.13 11.96
CA ILE A 106 0.17 -6.62 12.67
C ILE A 106 -0.54 -7.66 11.80
N THR A 107 -0.80 -7.39 10.52
CA THR A 107 -1.43 -8.35 9.61
C THR A 107 -0.74 -9.71 9.60
N PHE A 108 0.60 -9.76 9.56
CA PHE A 108 1.36 -11.01 9.51
C PHE A 108 1.47 -11.73 10.86
N LEU A 109 1.19 -11.04 11.97
CA LEU A 109 0.99 -11.66 13.29
C LEU A 109 -0.34 -12.41 13.37
N LEU A 110 -1.36 -11.95 12.64
CA LEU A 110 -2.68 -12.57 12.66
C LEU A 110 -2.72 -13.88 11.84
N PRO A 111 -3.54 -14.86 12.27
CA PRO A 111 -3.84 -16.03 11.47
C PRO A 111 -4.47 -15.64 10.12
N ASN A 112 -4.26 -16.46 9.09
CA ASN A 112 -4.66 -16.15 7.72
C ASN A 112 -6.12 -15.68 7.58
N ILE A 113 -7.06 -16.36 8.25
CA ILE A 113 -8.50 -16.03 8.24
C ILE A 113 -8.80 -14.59 8.69
N TRP A 114 -8.00 -14.04 9.60
CA TRP A 114 -8.22 -12.70 10.14
C TRP A 114 -7.55 -11.59 9.33
N ARG A 115 -6.64 -11.93 8.41
CA ARG A 115 -5.92 -10.94 7.61
C ARG A 115 -6.85 -10.12 6.72
N VAL A 116 -7.88 -10.76 6.15
CA VAL A 116 -8.89 -10.10 5.31
C VAL A 116 -9.75 -9.15 6.13
N VAL A 117 -10.18 -9.57 7.32
CA VAL A 117 -10.97 -8.73 8.24
C VAL A 117 -10.16 -7.51 8.67
N PHE A 118 -8.89 -7.71 9.04
CA PHE A 118 -8.00 -6.62 9.41
C PHE A 118 -7.75 -5.65 8.24
N ALA A 119 -7.60 -6.16 7.02
CA ALA A 119 -7.50 -5.32 5.82
C ALA A 119 -8.75 -4.45 5.62
N ALA A 120 -9.95 -4.99 5.84
CA ALA A 120 -11.19 -4.20 5.77
C ALA A 120 -11.21 -3.05 6.79
N TYR A 121 -10.78 -3.31 8.03
CA TYR A 121 -10.65 -2.25 9.04
C TYR A 121 -9.59 -1.21 8.68
N LEU A 122 -8.46 -1.63 8.12
CA LEU A 122 -7.43 -0.71 7.61
C LEU A 122 -7.97 0.20 6.50
N SER A 123 -8.81 -0.32 5.60
CA SER A 123 -9.46 0.48 4.55
C SER A 123 -10.36 1.57 5.16
N VAL A 124 -11.14 1.24 6.19
CA VAL A 124 -11.98 2.22 6.91
C VAL A 124 -11.10 3.27 7.61
N ALA A 125 -10.06 2.83 8.31
CA ALA A 125 -9.14 3.73 9.02
C ALA A 125 -8.43 4.70 8.07
N LEU A 126 -7.92 4.19 6.94
CA LEU A 126 -7.26 5.01 5.92
C LEU A 126 -8.23 6.02 5.30
N GLY A 127 -9.48 5.61 5.03
CA GLY A 127 -10.53 6.50 4.54
C GLY A 127 -10.82 7.65 5.53
N ALA A 128 -10.90 7.34 6.82
CA ALA A 128 -11.06 8.35 7.86
C ALA A 128 -9.86 9.32 7.92
N ILE A 129 -8.63 8.80 7.95
CA ILE A 129 -7.40 9.61 7.99
C ILE A 129 -7.35 10.58 6.81
N LEU A 130 -7.65 10.11 5.60
CA LEU A 130 -7.66 10.93 4.39
C LEU A 130 -8.75 12.00 4.43
N SER A 131 -9.94 11.68 4.95
CA SER A 131 -11.03 12.65 5.12
C SER A 131 -10.67 13.77 6.10
N PHE A 132 -9.96 13.48 7.19
CA PHE A 132 -9.51 14.52 8.12
C PHE A 132 -8.36 15.36 7.55
N ALA A 133 -7.44 14.72 6.80
CA ALA A 133 -6.31 15.41 6.18
C ALA A 133 -6.76 16.38 5.07
N SER A 134 -7.77 16.02 4.27
CA SER A 134 -8.32 16.90 3.23
C SER A 134 -9.04 18.11 3.81
N ASP A 135 -9.77 17.94 4.92
CA ASP A 135 -10.49 19.03 5.58
C ASP A 135 -9.52 20.03 6.26
N SER A 136 -8.44 19.51 6.85
CA SER A 136 -7.37 20.31 7.45
C SER A 136 -6.59 21.13 6.42
N GLY A 137 -6.26 20.53 5.26
CA GLY A 137 -5.61 21.24 4.16
C GLY A 137 -6.50 22.33 3.55
N SER A 138 -7.81 22.08 3.46
CA SER A 138 -8.80 23.04 2.97
C SER A 138 -9.03 24.21 3.92
N ARG A 139 -8.84 24.01 5.24
CA ARG A 139 -8.86 25.09 6.24
C ARG A 139 -7.60 25.94 6.17
N ALA A 140 -6.42 25.33 6.13
CA ALA A 140 -5.14 26.04 6.06
C ALA A 140 -5.02 26.94 4.81
N ALA A 141 -5.55 26.50 3.67
CA ALA A 141 -5.57 27.28 2.42
C ALA A 141 -6.58 28.44 2.41
N ARG A 142 -7.57 28.46 3.33
CA ARG A 142 -8.56 29.55 3.45
C ARG A 142 -8.11 30.66 4.40
N THR A 143 -7.09 30.40 5.21
CA THR A 143 -6.53 31.33 6.20
C THR A 143 -5.21 31.95 5.77
N ALA A 144 -4.69 31.57 4.60
CA ALA A 144 -3.48 32.11 3.97
C ALA A 144 -3.88 33.00 2.79
#